data_AF-A0A843IIR8-F1
#
_entry.id   AF-A0A843IIR8-F1
#
_cell.length_a   1.000
_cell.length_b   1.000
_cell.length_c   1.000
_cell.angle_alpha   90.00
_cell.angle_beta   90.00
_cell.angle_gamma   90.00
#
_symmetry.space_group_name_H-M   'P 1'
#
loop_
_entity.id
_entity.type
_entity.pdbx_description
1 polymer ?
#
loop_
_entity_poly.entity_id
_entity_poly.type
_entity_poly.pdbx_seq_one_letter_code
_entity_poly.pdbx_strand_id
1 'polypeptide(L)'
;GANVLFAQKGIDDLAQHYLSKAGVLAVRRVKKSDIEKLSRATGANVITNLDDLTEDDLGIAGTVEERKISGDDMIFVEECSSAKSVTLFVRGSTKHIVDEIVRAIEDAIGVVAATVEDDQVVAGGGAPEIAMAKKLKDYAESISGREQLAVNAFAEALEIVPKTLAENAGLDSIDSLVDLRAAQEDSFYMGLDVFTGEVADMKEAGVIEPKRVKKQAIQSASEAAEMILRIDDVIASSGGADDMPMDPGMGGGMPPMM
;
A
#
# COMPACT_ATOMS: atom_id res chain seq x y z
N GLY A 1 21.04 34.64 7.40
CA GLY A 1 21.07 33.38 6.66
C GLY A 1 19.67 33.01 6.17
N ALA A 2 18.80 32.58 7.08
CA ALA A 2 17.45 32.13 6.72
C ALA A 2 16.50 33.27 6.30
N ASN A 3 15.69 32.99 5.28
CA ASN A 3 14.59 33.83 4.79
C ASN A 3 13.21 33.20 5.04
N VAL A 4 13.16 31.92 5.44
CA VAL A 4 11.94 31.20 5.84
C VAL A 4 12.22 30.42 7.12
N LEU A 5 11.30 30.48 8.08
CA LEU A 5 11.35 29.79 9.36
C LEU A 5 10.08 28.94 9.55
N PHE A 6 10.24 27.63 9.71
CA PHE A 6 9.16 26.73 10.12
C PHE A 6 9.34 26.32 11.59
N ALA A 7 8.40 26.70 12.45
CA ALA A 7 8.41 26.38 13.87
C ALA A 7 7.31 25.37 14.20
N GLN A 8 7.69 24.27 14.87
CA GLN A 8 6.74 23.26 15.34
C GLN A 8 5.75 23.84 16.37
N LYS A 9 6.21 24.79 17.19
CA LYS A 9 5.42 25.44 18.24
C LYS A 9 4.99 26.85 17.82
N GLY A 10 4.37 27.58 18.74
CA GLY A 10 4.07 28.99 18.53
C GLY A 10 5.35 29.84 18.44
N ILE A 11 5.20 31.03 17.87
CA ILE A 11 6.20 32.10 17.87
C ILE A 11 5.53 33.28 18.55
N ASP A 12 6.22 33.95 19.48
CA ASP A 12 5.69 35.13 20.16
C ASP A 12 5.42 36.29 19.16
N ASP A 13 4.43 37.13 19.44
CA ASP A 13 4.03 38.21 18.52
C ASP A 13 5.13 39.26 18.33
N LEU A 14 5.92 39.54 19.36
CA LEU A 14 7.05 40.45 19.26
C LEU A 14 8.13 39.85 18.34
N ALA A 15 8.40 38.56 18.47
CA ALA A 15 9.34 37.85 17.61
C ALA A 15 8.85 37.80 16.15
N GLN A 16 7.56 37.54 15.92
CA GLN A 16 6.95 37.60 14.58
C GLN A 16 7.12 38.99 13.93
N HIS A 17 6.90 40.06 14.69
CA HIS A 17 7.10 41.42 14.20
C HIS A 17 8.56 41.68 13.77
N TYR A 18 9.54 41.21 14.56
CA TYR A 18 10.95 41.33 14.21
C TYR A 18 11.33 40.48 12.99
N LEU A 19 10.83 39.25 12.88
CA LEU A 19 11.05 38.37 11.73
C LEU A 19 10.49 38.99 10.44
N SER A 20 9.26 39.52 10.50
CA SER A 20 8.64 40.21 9.36
C SER A 20 9.42 41.46 8.94
N LYS A 21 9.88 42.27 9.89
CA LYS A 21 10.73 43.45 9.61
C LYS A 21 12.07 43.06 8.96
N ALA A 22 12.59 41.87 9.29
CA ALA A 22 13.80 41.30 8.68
C ALA A 22 13.54 40.58 7.35
N GLY A 23 12.29 40.54 6.86
CA GLY A 23 11.92 39.86 5.61
C GLY A 23 11.89 38.34 5.71
N VAL A 24 11.75 37.78 6.92
CA VAL A 24 11.69 36.33 7.16
C VAL A 24 10.23 35.87 7.23
N LEU A 25 9.84 34.95 6.34
CA LEU A 25 8.55 34.29 6.41
C LEU A 25 8.53 33.31 7.58
N ALA A 26 7.65 33.52 8.56
CA ALA A 26 7.57 32.69 9.76
C ALA A 26 6.28 31.87 9.80
N VAL A 27 6.41 30.54 9.75
CA VAL A 27 5.30 29.58 9.82
C VAL A 27 5.31 28.94 11.19
N ARG A 28 4.25 29.15 11.97
CA ARG A 28 4.13 28.65 13.35
C ARG A 28 3.18 27.45 13.45
N ARG A 29 3.36 26.64 14.49
CA ARG A 29 2.52 25.47 14.82
C ARG A 29 2.50 24.41 13.72
N VAL A 30 3.63 24.21 13.04
CA VAL A 30 3.77 23.17 12.01
C VAL A 30 3.75 21.79 12.66
N LYS A 31 3.05 20.82 12.07
CA LYS A 31 3.03 19.46 12.61
C LYS A 31 4.43 18.86 12.55
N LYS A 32 4.76 18.03 13.55
CA LYS A 32 6.07 17.36 13.62
C LYS A 32 6.37 16.55 12.35
N SER A 33 5.36 15.82 11.84
CA SER A 33 5.47 15.04 10.59
C SER A 33 5.83 15.90 9.38
N ASP A 34 5.35 17.15 9.33
CA ASP A 34 5.62 18.06 8.22
C ASP A 34 7.01 18.70 8.35
N ILE A 35 7.47 18.99 9.57
CA ILE A 35 8.87 19.39 9.82
C ILE A 35 9.84 18.29 9.38
N GLU A 36 9.57 17.03 9.70
CA GLU A 36 10.39 15.89 9.28
C GLU A 36 10.39 15.69 7.75
N LYS A 37 9.27 15.99 7.07
CA LYS A 37 9.19 15.98 5.60
C LYS A 37 9.93 17.15 4.98
N LEU A 38 9.79 18.37 5.53
CA LEU A 38 10.50 19.56 5.08
C LEU A 38 12.01 19.39 5.20
N SER A 39 12.49 18.88 6.34
CA SER A 39 13.91 18.53 6.52
C SER A 39 14.42 17.57 5.45
N ARG A 40 13.67 16.50 5.14
CA ARG A 40 14.02 15.56 4.06
C ARG A 40 13.90 16.15 2.65
N ALA A 41 13.02 17.13 2.45
CA ALA A 41 12.83 17.79 1.17
C ALA A 41 13.95 18.81 0.90
N THR A 42 14.20 19.72 1.84
CA THR A 42 15.13 20.86 1.68
C THR A 42 16.56 20.55 2.10
N GLY A 43 16.79 19.47 2.84
CA GLY A 43 18.08 19.15 3.46
C GLY A 43 18.35 19.88 4.77
N ALA A 44 17.39 20.67 5.28
CA ALA A 44 17.56 21.38 6.55
C ALA A 44 17.67 20.41 7.74
N ASN A 45 18.47 20.75 8.74
CA ASN A 45 18.49 20.03 10.01
C ASN A 45 17.41 20.58 10.94
N VAL A 46 16.73 19.69 11.66
CA VAL A 46 15.72 20.09 12.66
C VAL A 46 16.45 20.46 13.95
N ILE A 47 16.50 21.75 14.26
CA ILE A 47 17.10 22.26 15.49
C ILE A 47 16.08 22.38 16.63
N THR A 48 16.53 22.16 17.86
CA THR A 48 15.71 22.32 19.08
C THR A 48 16.08 23.56 19.87
N ASN A 49 17.34 24.00 19.79
CA ASN A 49 17.86 25.20 20.41
C ASN A 49 18.32 26.19 19.33
N LEU A 50 18.00 27.47 19.52
CA LEU A 50 18.37 28.53 18.58
C LEU A 50 19.85 28.90 18.65
N ASP A 51 20.49 28.70 19.81
CA ASP A 51 21.91 29.00 20.00
C ASP A 51 22.82 28.03 19.22
N ASP A 52 22.30 26.85 18.87
CA ASP A 52 23.02 25.82 18.13
C ASP A 52 22.84 25.97 16.60
N LEU A 53 22.07 26.97 16.14
CA LEU A 53 21.77 27.17 14.72
C LEU A 53 23.01 27.63 13.96
N THR A 54 23.46 26.83 13.00
CA THR A 54 24.55 27.17 12.09
C THR A 54 24.07 27.32 10.64
N GLU A 55 24.93 27.82 9.76
CA GLU A 55 24.61 27.91 8.32
C GLU A 55 24.42 26.53 7.68
N ASP A 56 25.10 25.51 8.21
CA ASP A 56 25.02 24.12 7.73
C ASP A 56 23.67 23.44 8.05
N ASP A 57 22.88 24.02 8.95
CA ASP A 57 21.55 23.54 9.30
C ASP A 57 20.46 24.04 8.36
N LEU A 58 20.77 25.01 7.50
CA LEU A 58 19.82 25.64 6.59
C LEU A 58 19.61 24.79 5.34
N GLY A 59 18.36 24.45 5.07
CA GLY A 59 17.96 23.78 3.82
C GLY A 59 17.71 24.77 2.69
N ILE A 60 17.67 24.25 1.46
CA ILE A 60 17.47 25.03 0.24
C ILE A 60 16.18 24.58 -0.45
N ALA A 61 15.35 25.55 -0.84
CA ALA A 61 14.18 25.39 -1.69
C ALA A 61 14.21 26.51 -2.75
N GLY A 62 13.72 26.23 -3.97
CA GLY A 62 13.66 27.24 -5.02
C GLY A 62 12.54 28.25 -4.76
N THR A 63 11.34 27.78 -4.43
CA THR A 63 10.19 28.65 -4.13
C THR A 63 9.52 28.27 -2.82
N VAL A 64 9.16 29.30 -2.05
CA VAL A 64 8.30 29.17 -0.88
C VAL A 64 7.23 30.25 -0.95
N GLU A 65 5.97 29.84 -1.11
CA GLU A 65 4.87 30.79 -1.22
C GLU A 65 3.58 30.29 -0.58
N GLU A 66 2.76 31.24 -0.14
CA GLU A 66 1.41 30.99 0.34
C GLU A 66 0.44 31.10 -0.84
N ARG A 67 -0.29 30.02 -1.12
CA ARG A 67 -1.34 29.98 -2.14
C ARG A 67 -2.68 29.72 -1.46
N LYS A 68 -3.69 30.49 -1.87
CA LYS A 68 -5.08 30.24 -1.48
C LYS A 68 -5.72 29.24 -2.43
N ILE A 69 -6.07 28.06 -1.95
CA ILE A 69 -6.70 27.00 -2.73
C ILE A 69 -7.98 26.57 -2.05
N SER A 70 -9.10 26.65 -2.78
CA SER A 70 -10.42 26.27 -2.28
C SER A 70 -10.86 26.99 -0.99
N GLY A 71 -10.36 28.21 -0.78
CA GLY A 71 -10.67 29.03 0.40
C GLY A 71 -9.65 28.92 1.54
N ASP A 72 -8.82 27.88 1.53
CA ASP A 72 -7.79 27.65 2.53
C ASP A 72 -6.44 28.20 2.07
N ASP A 73 -5.71 28.83 2.99
CA ASP A 73 -4.36 29.31 2.75
C ASP A 73 -3.35 28.20 3.06
N MET A 74 -2.52 27.86 2.07
CA MET A 74 -1.58 26.75 2.13
C MET A 74 -0.18 27.21 1.72
N ILE A 75 0.85 26.67 2.36
CA ILE A 75 2.24 27.02 2.06
C ILE A 75 2.86 25.92 1.19
N PHE A 76 3.34 26.31 0.03
CA PHE A 76 4.04 25.46 -0.92
C PHE A 76 5.53 25.69 -0.80
N VAL A 77 6.29 24.59 -0.67
CA VAL A 77 7.75 24.58 -0.67
C VAL A 77 8.14 23.68 -1.84
N GLU A 78 8.60 24.29 -2.94
CA GLU A 78 8.84 23.60 -4.22
C GLU A 78 10.31 23.78 -4.65
N GLU A 79 10.70 23.06 -5.72
CA GLU A 79 12.04 23.15 -6.33
C GLU A 79 13.19 22.86 -5.34
N CYS A 80 13.01 21.86 -4.47
CA CYS A 80 14.05 21.41 -3.55
C CYS A 80 15.03 20.46 -4.27
N SER A 81 16.30 20.85 -4.37
CA SER A 81 17.31 20.20 -5.23
C SER A 81 17.69 18.77 -4.84
N SER A 82 17.49 18.37 -3.58
CA SER A 82 17.86 17.04 -3.06
C SER A 82 16.71 16.39 -2.28
N ALA A 83 15.49 16.52 -2.80
CA ALA A 83 14.29 16.08 -2.10
C ALA A 83 14.23 14.56 -1.92
N LYS A 84 14.41 14.10 -0.67
CA LYS A 84 14.10 12.71 -0.24
C LYS A 84 12.65 12.55 0.22
N SER A 85 11.88 13.63 0.19
CA SER A 85 10.46 13.67 0.51
C SER A 85 9.78 14.59 -0.50
N VAL A 86 8.73 14.10 -1.15
CA VAL A 86 7.91 14.86 -2.10
C VAL A 86 6.45 14.78 -1.68
N THR A 87 5.65 15.76 -2.10
CA THR A 87 4.21 15.81 -1.82
C THR A 87 3.46 15.82 -3.15
N LEU A 88 2.55 14.86 -3.32
CA LEU A 88 1.58 14.88 -4.41
C LEU A 88 0.31 15.58 -3.91
N PHE A 89 -0.01 16.73 -4.50
CA PHE A 89 -1.20 17.50 -4.13
C PHE A 89 -2.40 17.07 -4.99
N VAL A 90 -3.26 16.23 -4.41
CA VAL A 90 -4.43 15.66 -5.09
C VAL A 90 -5.67 16.53 -4.86
N ARG A 91 -6.43 16.79 -5.93
CA ARG A 91 -7.72 17.48 -5.87
C ARG A 91 -8.80 16.63 -6.56
N GLY A 92 -10.00 16.66 -6.01
CA GLY A 92 -11.15 15.94 -6.55
C GLY A 92 -12.45 16.67 -6.23
N SER A 93 -13.53 16.29 -6.92
CA SER A 93 -14.85 16.94 -6.77
C SER A 93 -15.54 16.59 -5.46
N THR A 94 -15.25 15.43 -4.89
CA THR A 94 -15.75 14.99 -3.59
C THR A 94 -14.62 14.37 -2.78
N LYS A 95 -14.79 14.30 -1.46
CA LYS A 95 -13.84 13.63 -0.57
C LYS A 95 -13.62 12.16 -0.96
N HIS A 96 -14.69 11.44 -1.29
CA HIS A 96 -14.61 10.04 -1.70
C HIS A 96 -13.76 9.84 -2.97
N ILE A 97 -13.86 10.75 -3.94
CA ILE A 97 -13.03 10.69 -5.15
C ILE A 97 -11.55 10.98 -4.83
N VAL A 98 -11.28 11.95 -3.93
CA VAL A 98 -9.91 12.21 -3.49
C VAL A 98 -9.31 10.99 -2.80
N ASP A 99 -10.05 10.37 -1.88
CA ASP A 99 -9.60 9.20 -1.14
C ASP A 99 -9.28 8.03 -2.10
N GLU A 100 -10.10 7.82 -3.14
CA GLU A 100 -9.84 6.80 -4.15
C GLU A 100 -8.61 7.10 -5.02
N ILE A 101 -8.42 8.37 -5.44
CA ILE A 101 -7.23 8.75 -6.20
C ILE A 101 -5.97 8.57 -5.36
N VAL A 102 -6.00 8.95 -4.07
CA VAL A 102 -4.87 8.77 -3.16
C VAL A 102 -4.53 7.29 -3.04
N ARG A 103 -5.53 6.42 -2.84
CA ARG A 103 -5.33 4.97 -2.80
C ARG A 103 -4.71 4.43 -4.09
N ALA A 104 -5.22 4.82 -5.25
CA ALA A 104 -4.69 4.39 -6.54
C ALA A 104 -3.23 4.84 -6.75
N ILE A 105 -2.87 6.05 -6.31
CA ILE A 105 -1.49 6.55 -6.35
C ILE A 105 -0.59 5.75 -5.41
N GLU A 106 -1.04 5.46 -4.19
CA GLU A 106 -0.29 4.65 -3.23
C GLU A 106 -0.02 3.24 -3.78
N ASP A 107 -1.03 2.59 -4.38
CA ASP A 107 -0.90 1.29 -5.03
C ASP A 107 0.10 1.34 -6.19
N ALA A 108 -0.01 2.36 -7.06
CA ALA A 108 0.89 2.54 -8.20
C ALA A 108 2.35 2.76 -7.76
N ILE A 109 2.58 3.59 -6.73
CA ILE A 109 3.90 3.81 -6.16
C ILE A 109 4.44 2.50 -5.57
N GLY A 110 3.61 1.73 -4.87
CA GLY A 110 3.99 0.43 -4.33
C GLY A 110 4.44 -0.56 -5.40
N VAL A 111 3.72 -0.63 -6.53
CA VAL A 111 4.06 -1.48 -7.69
C VAL A 111 5.39 -1.05 -8.32
N VAL A 112 5.58 0.26 -8.54
CA VAL A 112 6.82 0.80 -9.11
C VAL A 112 7.99 0.55 -8.18
N ALA A 113 7.84 0.81 -6.88
CA ALA A 113 8.87 0.56 -5.88
C ALA A 113 9.26 -0.92 -5.85
N ALA A 114 8.29 -1.84 -5.83
CA ALA A 114 8.56 -3.27 -5.88
C ALA A 114 9.31 -3.70 -7.14
N THR A 115 8.95 -3.12 -8.28
CA THR A 115 9.61 -3.40 -9.55
C THR A 115 11.06 -2.93 -9.54
N VAL A 116 11.31 -1.72 -9.05
CA VAL A 116 12.66 -1.13 -8.99
C VAL A 116 13.55 -1.84 -7.97
N GLU A 117 12.99 -2.26 -6.83
CA GLU A 117 13.72 -2.96 -5.77
C GLU A 117 14.16 -4.36 -6.19
N ASP A 118 13.27 -5.11 -6.85
CA ASP A 118 13.50 -6.53 -7.14
C ASP A 118 14.04 -6.79 -8.55
N ASP A 119 13.90 -5.84 -9.47
CA ASP A 119 14.27 -5.94 -10.90
C ASP A 119 13.70 -7.19 -11.59
N GLN A 120 12.51 -7.63 -11.15
CA GLN A 120 11.85 -8.84 -11.64
C GLN A 120 10.35 -8.60 -11.89
N VAL A 121 9.95 -8.77 -13.14
CA VAL A 121 8.56 -8.66 -13.59
C VAL A 121 8.09 -9.91 -14.31
N VAL A 122 6.77 -10.07 -14.40
CA VAL A 122 6.09 -11.09 -15.19
C VAL A 122 5.04 -10.44 -16.09
N ALA A 123 4.63 -11.14 -17.14
CA ALA A 123 3.47 -10.76 -17.95
C ALA A 123 2.21 -10.78 -17.06
N GLY A 124 1.31 -9.79 -17.23
CA GLY A 124 0.03 -9.74 -16.52
C GLY A 124 -1.05 -10.59 -17.20
N GLY A 125 -2.31 -10.16 -17.09
CA GLY A 125 -3.43 -10.78 -17.83
C GLY A 125 -3.71 -12.25 -17.48
N GLY A 126 -3.30 -12.69 -16.28
CA GLY A 126 -3.42 -14.10 -15.87
C GLY A 126 -2.43 -15.07 -16.53
N ALA A 127 -1.48 -14.57 -17.33
CA ALA A 127 -0.46 -15.38 -17.99
C ALA A 127 0.39 -16.21 -17.00
N PRO A 128 0.85 -15.67 -15.86
CA PRO A 128 1.64 -16.43 -14.90
C PRO A 128 0.84 -17.61 -14.32
N GLU A 129 -0.43 -17.37 -13.97
CA GLU A 129 -1.30 -18.35 -13.35
C GLU A 129 -1.57 -19.54 -14.29
N ILE A 130 -1.84 -19.29 -15.58
CA ILE A 130 -2.00 -20.36 -16.58
C ILE A 130 -0.67 -21.10 -16.81
N ALA A 131 0.44 -20.36 -16.93
CA ALA A 131 1.77 -20.97 -17.11
C ALA A 131 2.15 -21.89 -15.94
N MET A 132 1.83 -21.49 -14.71
CA MET A 132 2.03 -22.30 -13.51
C MET A 132 1.08 -23.50 -13.47
N ALA A 133 -0.20 -23.30 -13.78
CA ALA A 133 -1.19 -24.37 -13.83
C ALA A 133 -0.75 -25.48 -14.80
N LYS A 134 -0.28 -25.12 -16.00
CA LYS A 134 0.27 -26.06 -16.98
C LYS A 134 1.46 -26.84 -16.42
N LYS A 135 2.48 -26.15 -15.90
CA LYS A 135 3.67 -26.81 -15.33
C LYS A 135 3.34 -27.72 -14.14
N LEU A 136 2.36 -27.35 -13.32
CA LEU A 136 1.92 -28.18 -12.21
C LEU A 136 1.17 -29.43 -12.68
N LYS A 137 0.37 -29.33 -13.74
CA LYS A 137 -0.26 -30.49 -14.39
C LYS A 137 0.80 -31.44 -14.95
N ASP A 138 1.81 -30.92 -15.65
CA ASP A 138 2.95 -31.72 -16.14
C ASP A 138 3.70 -32.39 -14.98
N TYR A 139 3.93 -31.65 -13.88
CA TYR A 139 4.55 -32.20 -12.68
C TYR A 139 3.70 -33.30 -12.02
N ALA A 140 2.37 -33.16 -12.03
CA ALA A 140 1.46 -34.15 -11.48
C ALA A 140 1.57 -35.50 -12.18
N GLU A 141 1.90 -35.54 -13.49
CA GLU A 141 2.13 -36.80 -14.22
C GLU A 141 3.35 -37.58 -13.72
N SER A 142 4.32 -36.89 -13.10
CA SER A 142 5.49 -37.53 -12.49
C SER A 142 5.22 -38.15 -11.12
N ILE A 143 4.04 -37.88 -10.54
CA ILE A 143 3.62 -38.33 -9.21
C ILE A 143 2.50 -39.36 -9.35
N SER A 144 2.45 -40.33 -8.45
CA SER A 144 1.36 -41.31 -8.36
C SER A 144 0.61 -41.19 -7.05
N GLY A 145 -0.68 -41.51 -7.04
CA GLY A 145 -1.46 -41.62 -5.81
C GLY A 145 -2.29 -40.38 -5.49
N ARG A 146 -2.45 -40.08 -4.20
CA ARG A 146 -3.35 -38.99 -3.74
C ARG A 146 -2.72 -37.61 -3.96
N GLU A 147 -1.40 -37.54 -3.90
CA GLU A 147 -0.60 -36.35 -4.12
C GLU A 147 -0.79 -35.81 -5.54
N GLN A 148 -0.89 -36.70 -6.54
CA GLN A 148 -1.19 -36.32 -7.93
C GLN A 148 -2.54 -35.57 -8.03
N LEU A 149 -3.57 -36.05 -7.34
CA LEU A 149 -4.89 -35.41 -7.32
C LEU A 149 -4.82 -34.03 -6.66
N ALA A 150 -4.05 -33.88 -5.59
CA ALA A 150 -3.86 -32.61 -4.90
C ALA A 150 -3.14 -31.57 -5.76
N VAL A 151 -2.07 -31.98 -6.48
CA VAL A 151 -1.34 -31.09 -7.39
C VAL A 151 -2.23 -30.64 -8.54
N ASN A 152 -3.02 -31.54 -9.14
CA ASN A 152 -3.99 -31.18 -10.18
C ASN A 152 -5.05 -30.20 -9.68
N ALA A 153 -5.60 -30.43 -8.49
CA ALA A 153 -6.58 -29.52 -7.89
C ALA A 153 -5.98 -28.13 -7.62
N PHE A 154 -4.73 -28.06 -7.17
CA PHE A 154 -4.03 -26.78 -6.99
C PHE A 154 -3.78 -26.07 -8.31
N ALA A 155 -3.40 -26.80 -9.36
CA ALA A 155 -3.24 -26.25 -10.70
C ALA A 155 -4.54 -25.65 -11.25
N GLU A 156 -5.66 -26.36 -11.10
CA GLU A 156 -6.99 -25.84 -11.47
C GLU A 156 -7.39 -24.63 -10.64
N ALA A 157 -7.03 -24.59 -9.35
CA ALA A 157 -7.32 -23.44 -8.49
C ALA A 157 -6.62 -22.16 -8.95
N LEU A 158 -5.42 -22.23 -9.54
CA LEU A 158 -4.73 -21.05 -10.07
C LEU A 158 -5.49 -20.41 -11.25
N GLU A 159 -6.19 -21.21 -12.05
CA GLU A 159 -6.95 -20.73 -13.21
C GLU A 159 -8.17 -19.88 -12.80
N ILE A 160 -8.53 -19.82 -11.52
CA ILE A 160 -9.60 -18.94 -11.03
C ILE A 160 -9.29 -17.46 -11.31
N VAL A 161 -8.02 -17.06 -11.26
CA VAL A 161 -7.60 -15.66 -11.45
C VAL A 161 -7.95 -15.16 -12.87
N PRO A 162 -7.46 -15.80 -13.95
CA PRO A 162 -7.86 -15.43 -15.32
C PRO A 162 -9.34 -15.67 -15.59
N LYS A 163 -9.96 -16.68 -14.96
CA LYS A 163 -11.40 -16.92 -15.09
C LYS A 163 -12.22 -15.73 -14.57
N THR A 164 -11.93 -15.30 -13.34
CA THR A 164 -12.60 -14.16 -12.72
C THR A 164 -12.28 -12.85 -13.45
N LEU A 165 -11.07 -12.73 -14.01
CA LEU A 165 -10.72 -11.59 -14.87
C LEU A 165 -11.63 -11.54 -16.11
N ALA A 166 -11.84 -12.66 -16.79
CA ALA A 166 -12.75 -12.76 -17.94
C ALA A 166 -14.21 -12.44 -17.56
N GLU A 167 -14.69 -12.99 -16.44
CA GLU A 167 -16.05 -12.74 -15.94
C GLU A 167 -16.28 -11.25 -15.63
N ASN A 168 -15.31 -10.61 -14.98
CA ASN A 168 -15.38 -9.18 -14.66
C ASN A 168 -15.31 -8.28 -15.92
N ALA A 169 -14.68 -8.77 -16.99
CA ALA A 169 -14.65 -8.11 -18.29
C ALA A 169 -15.91 -8.38 -19.14
N GLY A 170 -16.82 -9.26 -18.68
CA GLY A 170 -18.02 -9.64 -19.42
C GLY A 170 -17.77 -10.61 -20.58
N LEU A 171 -16.64 -11.31 -20.57
CA LEU A 171 -16.26 -12.33 -21.56
C LEU A 171 -16.76 -13.71 -21.14
N ASP A 172 -16.85 -14.65 -22.09
CA ASP A 172 -17.11 -16.05 -21.76
C ASP A 172 -15.88 -16.66 -21.08
N SER A 173 -16.03 -17.04 -19.81
CA SER A 173 -14.90 -17.47 -18.99
C SER A 173 -14.40 -18.88 -19.34
N ILE A 174 -15.22 -19.69 -20.01
CA ILE A 174 -14.83 -21.02 -20.48
C ILE A 174 -13.99 -20.87 -21.75
N ASP A 175 -14.51 -20.15 -22.74
CA ASP A 175 -13.81 -19.93 -24.01
C ASP A 175 -12.48 -19.20 -23.77
N SER A 176 -12.48 -18.16 -22.93
CA SER A 176 -11.26 -17.41 -22.56
C SER A 176 -10.19 -18.32 -21.94
N LEU A 177 -10.58 -19.25 -21.05
CA LEU A 177 -9.64 -20.19 -20.44
C LEU A 177 -9.10 -21.22 -21.44
N VAL A 178 -9.94 -21.68 -22.38
CA VAL A 178 -9.52 -22.60 -23.44
C VAL A 178 -8.48 -21.94 -24.33
N ASP A 179 -8.76 -20.72 -24.79
CA ASP A 179 -7.87 -19.95 -25.65
C ASP A 179 -6.56 -19.62 -24.95
N LEU A 180 -6.60 -19.23 -23.67
CA LEU A 180 -5.41 -18.97 -22.86
C LEU A 180 -4.51 -20.19 -22.74
N ARG A 181 -5.09 -21.36 -22.43
CA ARG A 181 -4.32 -22.61 -22.33
C ARG A 181 -3.69 -22.98 -23.66
N ALA A 182 -4.42 -22.82 -24.77
CA ALA A 182 -3.90 -23.10 -26.11
C ALA A 182 -2.75 -22.16 -26.47
N ALA A 183 -2.88 -20.86 -26.24
CA ALA A 183 -1.84 -19.88 -26.55
C ALA A 183 -0.57 -20.05 -25.68
N GLN A 184 -0.71 -20.58 -24.47
CA GLN A 184 0.40 -20.91 -23.58
C GLN A 184 1.24 -22.12 -24.04
N GLU A 185 0.86 -22.80 -25.13
CA GLU A 185 1.76 -23.70 -25.86
C GLU A 185 2.88 -22.94 -26.57
N ASP A 186 2.62 -21.72 -27.05
CA ASP A 186 3.57 -20.94 -27.83
C ASP A 186 4.49 -20.09 -26.94
N SER A 187 3.93 -19.42 -25.94
CA SER A 187 4.68 -18.51 -25.06
C SER A 187 4.05 -18.39 -23.68
N PHE A 188 4.89 -18.30 -22.65
CA PHE A 188 4.44 -18.09 -21.27
C PHE A 188 3.98 -16.64 -20.99
N TYR A 189 4.11 -15.74 -21.97
CA TYR A 189 3.64 -14.37 -21.89
C TYR A 189 2.20 -14.17 -22.38
N MET A 190 1.57 -15.22 -22.93
CA MET A 190 0.21 -15.13 -23.44
C MET A 190 -0.79 -14.98 -22.28
N GLY A 191 -1.52 -13.88 -22.28
CA GLY A 191 -2.52 -13.55 -21.27
C GLY A 191 -3.76 -12.92 -21.90
N LEU A 192 -4.77 -12.67 -21.08
CA LEU A 192 -6.04 -12.11 -21.51
C LEU A 192 -5.94 -10.59 -21.52
N ASP A 193 -6.09 -10.00 -22.70
CA ASP A 193 -6.32 -8.57 -22.82
C ASP A 193 -7.82 -8.30 -22.66
N VAL A 194 -8.19 -7.72 -21.52
CA VAL A 194 -9.60 -7.42 -21.19
C VAL A 194 -10.19 -6.28 -22.02
N PHE A 195 -9.36 -5.46 -22.69
CA PHE A 195 -9.84 -4.36 -23.52
C PHE A 195 -10.20 -4.83 -24.93
N THR A 196 -9.45 -5.79 -25.48
CA THR A 196 -9.75 -6.40 -26.78
C THR A 196 -10.65 -7.63 -26.64
N GLY A 197 -10.61 -8.30 -25.48
CA GLY A 197 -11.29 -9.56 -25.24
C GLY A 197 -10.53 -10.77 -25.80
N GLU A 198 -9.31 -10.58 -26.28
CA GLU A 198 -8.52 -11.61 -26.96
C GLU A 198 -7.26 -11.98 -26.15
N VAL A 199 -6.72 -13.17 -26.45
CA VAL A 199 -5.43 -13.60 -25.89
C VAL A 199 -4.29 -12.99 -26.69
N ALA A 200 -3.36 -12.33 -25.99
CA ALA A 200 -2.23 -11.64 -26.61
C ALA A 200 -0.95 -11.79 -25.78
N ASP A 201 0.20 -11.48 -26.38
CA ASP A 201 1.46 -11.39 -25.64
C ASP A 201 1.42 -10.14 -24.75
N MET A 202 1.24 -10.36 -23.45
CA MET A 202 1.07 -9.26 -22.49
C MET A 202 2.36 -8.48 -22.28
N LYS A 203 3.53 -9.06 -22.57
CA LYS A 203 4.80 -8.37 -22.50
C LYS A 203 4.93 -7.37 -23.66
N GLU A 204 4.55 -7.78 -24.87
CA GLU A 204 4.52 -6.87 -26.02
C GLU A 204 3.45 -5.77 -25.86
N ALA A 205 2.31 -6.10 -25.25
CA ALA A 205 1.27 -5.15 -24.90
C ALA A 205 1.68 -4.17 -23.76
N GLY A 206 2.82 -4.40 -23.09
CA GLY A 206 3.29 -3.58 -21.99
C GLY A 206 2.56 -3.81 -20.66
N VAL A 207 1.78 -4.88 -20.56
CA VAL A 207 1.06 -5.28 -19.34
C VAL A 207 1.96 -6.19 -18.51
N ILE A 208 2.68 -5.58 -17.58
CA ILE A 208 3.64 -6.25 -16.69
C ILE A 208 3.30 -6.03 -15.22
N GLU A 209 3.66 -7.00 -14.38
CA GLU A 209 3.41 -6.97 -12.95
C GLU A 209 4.69 -7.36 -12.18
N PRO A 210 4.93 -6.82 -10.98
CA PRO A 210 6.08 -7.21 -10.17
C PRO A 210 5.95 -8.68 -9.77
N LYS A 211 7.00 -9.47 -10.01
CA LYS A 211 7.02 -10.90 -9.66
C LYS A 211 6.77 -11.14 -8.18
N ARG A 212 7.22 -10.23 -7.31
CA ARG A 212 7.01 -10.27 -5.86
C ARG A 212 5.54 -10.35 -5.47
N VAL A 213 4.67 -9.64 -6.18
CA VAL A 213 3.21 -9.66 -5.92
C VAL A 213 2.66 -11.07 -6.14
N LYS A 214 2.99 -11.70 -7.27
CA LYS A 214 2.54 -13.07 -7.58
C LYS A 214 3.06 -14.09 -6.58
N LYS A 215 4.36 -14.02 -6.25
CA LYS A 215 4.96 -14.91 -5.26
C LYS A 215 4.27 -14.79 -3.90
N GLN A 216 4.08 -13.57 -3.42
CA GLN A 216 3.42 -13.31 -2.15
C GLN A 216 1.98 -13.80 -2.15
N ALA A 217 1.23 -13.51 -3.21
CA ALA A 217 -0.18 -13.93 -3.33
C ALA A 217 -0.33 -15.45 -3.21
N ILE A 218 0.46 -16.22 -3.97
CA ILE A 218 0.40 -17.68 -3.98
C ILE A 218 0.84 -18.26 -2.64
N GLN A 219 1.95 -17.74 -2.09
CA GLN A 219 2.47 -18.21 -0.81
C GLN A 219 1.45 -17.96 0.31
N SER A 220 0.94 -16.74 0.46
CA SER A 220 -0.03 -16.40 1.50
C SER A 220 -1.35 -17.13 1.33
N ALA A 221 -1.85 -17.29 0.09
CA ALA A 221 -3.07 -18.06 -0.17
C ALA A 221 -2.90 -19.54 0.20
N SER A 222 -1.75 -20.13 -0.13
CA SER A 222 -1.44 -21.54 0.19
C SER A 222 -1.33 -21.75 1.70
N GLU A 223 -0.57 -20.89 2.40
CA GLU A 223 -0.43 -20.94 3.86
C GLU A 223 -1.79 -20.80 4.56
N ALA A 224 -2.65 -19.88 4.09
CA ALA A 224 -4.01 -19.70 4.62
C ALA A 224 -4.88 -20.94 4.39
N ALA A 225 -4.86 -21.51 3.19
CA ALA A 225 -5.60 -22.74 2.88
C ALA A 225 -5.14 -23.91 3.76
N GLU A 226 -3.82 -24.10 3.92
CA GLU A 226 -3.26 -25.13 4.80
C GLU A 226 -3.63 -24.92 6.27
N MET A 227 -3.68 -23.69 6.76
CA MET A 227 -4.14 -23.40 8.12
C MET A 227 -5.59 -23.83 8.31
N ILE A 228 -6.47 -23.51 7.37
CA ILE A 228 -7.89 -23.87 7.45
C ILE A 228 -8.07 -25.39 7.35
N LEU A 229 -7.38 -26.04 6.41
CA LEU A 229 -7.48 -27.49 6.19
C LEU A 229 -6.95 -28.32 7.36
N ARG A 230 -6.09 -27.76 8.21
CA ARG A 230 -5.58 -28.41 9.44
C ARG A 230 -6.54 -28.31 10.63
N ILE A 231 -7.60 -27.53 10.54
CA ILE A 231 -8.58 -27.41 11.62
C ILE A 231 -9.54 -28.59 11.52
N ASP A 232 -9.42 -29.53 12.47
CA ASP A 232 -10.32 -30.69 12.54
C ASP A 232 -11.65 -30.37 13.24
N ASP A 233 -11.65 -29.42 14.19
CA ASP A 233 -12.83 -29.02 14.97
C ASP A 233 -12.81 -27.52 15.31
N VAL A 234 -13.99 -26.88 15.21
CA VAL A 234 -14.20 -25.49 15.61
C VAL A 234 -15.17 -25.43 16.78
N ILE A 235 -14.68 -25.09 17.96
CA ILE A 235 -15.53 -24.86 19.14
C ILE A 235 -15.92 -23.38 19.15
N ALA A 236 -17.13 -23.09 18.70
CA ALA A 236 -17.72 -21.77 18.86
C ALA A 236 -18.26 -21.62 20.29
N SER A 237 -17.62 -20.80 21.12
CA SER A 237 -18.19 -20.41 22.41
C SER A 237 -19.32 -19.40 22.15
N SER A 238 -20.58 -19.84 22.22
CA SER A 238 -21.67 -18.92 22.50
C SER A 238 -21.43 -18.38 23.91
N GLY A 239 -21.12 -17.09 24.06
CA GLY A 239 -20.96 -16.48 25.37
C GLY A 239 -22.17 -16.79 26.24
N GLY A 240 -22.00 -17.67 27.22
CA GLY A 240 -22.98 -17.90 28.26
C GLY A 240 -23.08 -16.65 29.11
N ALA A 241 -24.28 -16.08 29.16
CA ALA A 241 -24.61 -15.05 30.12
C ALA A 241 -24.26 -15.52 31.54
N ASP A 242 -23.72 -14.59 32.32
CA ASP A 242 -23.37 -14.65 33.75
C ASP A 242 -23.92 -15.86 34.51
N ASP A 243 -23.03 -16.80 34.86
CA ASP A 243 -23.21 -17.64 36.05
C ASP A 243 -21.96 -17.47 36.92
N MET A 244 -21.82 -16.26 37.47
CA MET A 244 -20.91 -16.01 38.58
C MET A 244 -21.46 -16.77 39.79
N PRO A 245 -20.75 -17.77 40.35
CA PRO A 245 -21.17 -18.38 41.59
C PRO A 245 -21.20 -17.31 42.69
N MET A 246 -22.38 -17.05 43.25
CA MET A 246 -22.56 -16.31 44.49
C MET A 246 -21.70 -16.99 45.56
N ASP A 247 -20.62 -16.33 45.99
CA ASP A 247 -19.78 -16.78 47.10
C ASP A 247 -20.58 -16.70 48.41
N PRO A 248 -20.95 -17.83 49.06
CA PRO A 248 -21.61 -17.82 50.35
C PRO A 248 -20.52 -17.72 51.43
N GLY A 249 -19.86 -16.56 51.52
CA GLY A 249 -18.52 -16.55 52.14
C GLY A 249 -17.98 -15.27 52.76
N MET A 250 -18.76 -14.20 52.96
CA MET A 250 -18.30 -13.09 53.83
C MET A 250 -19.41 -12.51 54.70
N GLY A 251 -19.71 -13.24 55.77
CA GLY A 251 -20.22 -12.64 56.99
C GLY A 251 -19.05 -12.10 57.82
N GLY A 252 -19.15 -10.84 58.27
CA GLY A 252 -18.40 -10.40 59.45
C GLY A 252 -17.86 -8.97 59.41
N GLY A 253 -18.61 -8.06 60.03
CA GLY A 253 -18.01 -7.04 60.89
C GLY A 253 -17.83 -5.64 60.32
N MET A 254 -18.90 -4.83 60.39
CA MET A 254 -18.76 -3.41 60.69
C MET A 254 -18.27 -3.28 62.15
N PRO A 255 -17.33 -2.39 62.51
CA PRO A 255 -17.70 -1.05 63.01
C PRO A 255 -16.54 0.01 62.89
N PRO A 256 -16.63 1.18 63.54
CA PRO A 256 -17.47 2.32 63.22
C PRO A 256 -16.63 3.56 62.80
N MET A 257 -17.31 4.58 62.28
CA MET A 257 -16.71 5.89 61.98
C MET A 257 -16.10 6.57 63.20
N MET A 258 -14.96 7.23 62.98
CA MET A 258 -14.56 8.48 63.62
C MET A 258 -14.15 9.47 62.54
#